data_AF-A0A7C5KWN5-F1
#
_entry.id   AF-A0A7C5KWN5-F1
#
_cell.length_a   1.000
_cell.length_b   1.000
_cell.length_c   1.000
_cell.angle_alpha   90.00
_cell.angle_beta   90.00
_cell.angle_gamma   90.00
#
_symmetry.space_group_name_H-M   'P 1'
#
loop_
_entity.id
_entity.type
_entity.pdbx_description
1 polymer ?
#
loop_
_entity_poly.entity_id
_entity_poly.type
_entity_poly.pdbx_seq_one_letter_code
_entity_poly.pdbx_strand_id
1 'polypeptide(L)'
;MNALILLLGALLLLVAFVRYPLPNRYWLLLATLALAAFTLAGGFSWPWGLLAWGLWLGPVLLLSVPDWRRRYLSKPLIARIRKMLPPMSQTERDAIESGTVGWEAELFRGNPDWKRLLS
;
A
#
# COMPACT_ATOMS: atom_id res chain seq x y z
N MET A 1 2.55 18.55 -28.17
CA MET A 1 1.24 17.87 -28.01
C MET A 1 1.37 16.54 -27.27
N ASN A 2 2.26 15.62 -27.69
CA ASN A 2 2.44 14.31 -27.04
C ASN A 2 2.87 14.37 -25.57
N ALA A 3 3.80 15.26 -25.20
CA ALA A 3 4.26 15.40 -23.81
C ALA A 3 3.14 15.83 -22.85
N LEU A 4 2.23 16.68 -23.31
CA LEU A 4 1.14 17.22 -22.50
C LEU A 4 0.08 16.14 -22.21
N ILE A 5 -0.20 15.28 -23.19
CA ILE A 5 -1.07 14.10 -23.03
C ILE A 5 -0.46 13.10 -22.04
N LEU A 6 0.85 12.88 -22.11
CA LEU A 6 1.55 11.95 -21.22
C LEU A 6 1.61 12.46 -19.78
N LEU A 7 1.83 13.77 -19.58
CA LEU A 7 1.78 14.40 -18.26
C LEU A 7 0.37 14.31 -17.65
N LEU A 8 -0.66 14.54 -18.44
CA LEU A 8 -2.05 14.47 -17.99
C LEU A 8 -2.43 13.02 -17.63
N GLY A 9 -1.97 12.05 -18.42
CA GLY A 9 -2.10 10.62 -18.10
C GLY A 9 -1.38 10.21 -16.81
N ALA A 10 -0.16 10.71 -16.58
CA ALA A 10 0.59 10.46 -15.35
C ALA A 10 -0.11 11.06 -14.11
N LEU A 11 -0.68 12.26 -14.24
CA LEU A 11 -1.47 12.89 -13.19
C LEU A 11 -2.72 12.07 -12.84
N LEU A 12 -3.45 11.59 -13.85
CA LEU A 12 -4.63 10.75 -13.64
C LEU A 12 -4.27 9.43 -12.96
N LEU A 13 -3.16 8.80 -13.34
CA LEU A 13 -2.66 7.60 -12.66
C LEU A 13 -2.31 7.86 -11.20
N LEU A 14 -1.71 9.01 -10.88
CA LEU A 14 -1.41 9.40 -9.50
C LEU A 14 -2.68 9.60 -8.69
N VAL A 15 -3.67 10.31 -9.24
CA VAL A 15 -4.98 10.49 -8.59
C VAL A 15 -5.64 9.13 -8.34
N ALA A 16 -5.62 8.24 -9.32
CA ALA A 16 -6.17 6.90 -9.19
C ALA A 16 -5.41 6.08 -8.12
N PHE A 17 -4.08 6.24 -7.99
CA PHE A 17 -3.26 5.60 -6.96
C PHE A 17 -3.72 5.94 -5.55
N VAL A 18 -4.09 7.20 -5.32
CA VAL A 18 -4.57 7.67 -4.01
C VAL A 18 -6.00 7.23 -3.74
N ARG A 19 -6.83 7.13 -4.79
CA ARG A 19 -8.28 6.88 -4.66
C ARG A 19 -8.66 5.41 -4.61
N TYR A 20 -7.94 4.55 -5.32
CA TYR A 20 -8.33 3.15 -5.49
C TYR A 20 -7.34 2.21 -4.78
N PRO A 21 -7.80 1.42 -3.78
CA PRO A 21 -6.95 0.48 -3.06
C PRO A 21 -6.73 -0.81 -3.88
N LEU A 22 -6.07 -0.69 -5.03
CA LEU A 22 -5.64 -1.84 -5.81
C LEU A 22 -4.41 -2.48 -5.16
N PRO A 23 -4.26 -3.83 -5.24
CA PRO A 23 -3.05 -4.50 -4.84
C PRO A 23 -1.80 -3.91 -5.52
N ASN A 24 -0.70 -3.73 -4.79
CA ASN A 24 0.54 -3.09 -5.29
C ASN A 24 1.02 -3.62 -6.65
N ARG A 25 0.81 -4.91 -6.96
CA ARG A 25 1.15 -5.50 -8.25
C ARG A 25 0.50 -4.77 -9.44
N TYR A 26 -0.75 -4.36 -9.32
CA TYR A 26 -1.46 -3.68 -10.41
C TYR A 26 -0.92 -2.26 -10.61
N TRP A 27 -0.59 -1.57 -9.52
CA TRP A 27 0.05 -0.26 -9.59
C TRP A 27 1.44 -0.30 -10.23
N LEU A 28 2.24 -1.33 -9.91
CA LEU A 28 3.54 -1.55 -10.53
C LEU A 28 3.40 -1.82 -12.03
N LEU A 29 2.42 -2.64 -12.43
CA LEU A 29 2.14 -2.90 -13.85
C LEU A 29 1.72 -1.62 -14.59
N LEU A 30 0.79 -0.85 -14.04
CA LEU A 30 0.32 0.40 -14.65
C LEU A 30 1.46 1.42 -14.80
N ALA A 31 2.29 1.59 -13.77
CA ALA A 31 3.44 2.49 -13.82
C ALA A 31 4.51 2.02 -14.83
N THR A 32 4.72 0.70 -14.94
CA THR A 32 5.65 0.12 -15.93
C THR A 32 5.14 0.35 -17.36
N LEU A 33 3.84 0.15 -17.60
CA LEU A 33 3.22 0.41 -18.90
C LEU A 33 3.25 1.90 -19.25
N ALA A 34 3.02 2.78 -18.28
CA ALA A 34 3.12 4.22 -18.48
C ALA A 34 4.55 4.65 -18.85
N LEU A 35 5.57 4.10 -18.17
CA LEU A 35 6.98 4.37 -18.49
C LEU A 35 7.36 3.84 -19.89
N ALA A 36 6.86 2.66 -20.28
CA ALA A 36 7.03 2.10 -21.62
C ALA A 36 6.37 2.96 -22.69
N ALA A 37 5.13 3.39 -22.48
CA ALA A 37 4.43 4.28 -23.40
C ALA A 37 5.18 5.62 -23.55
N PHE A 38 5.68 6.19 -22.44
CA PHE A 38 6.45 7.43 -22.47
C PHE A 38 7.78 7.28 -23.22
N THR A 39 8.50 6.18 -23.03
CA THR A 39 9.76 5.91 -23.74
C THR A 39 9.56 5.66 -25.23
N LEU A 40 8.53 4.91 -25.61
CA LEU A 40 8.16 4.68 -27.02
C LEU A 40 7.68 5.95 -27.74
N ALA A 41 7.05 6.87 -27.01
CA ALA A 41 6.65 8.18 -27.52
C ALA A 41 7.83 9.16 -27.69
N GLY A 42 9.07 8.72 -27.44
CA GLY A 42 10.29 9.54 -27.57
C GLY A 42 10.54 10.49 -26.39
N GLY A 43 9.92 10.21 -25.22
CA GLY A 43 10.04 11.08 -24.05
C GLY A 43 11.43 11.11 -23.39
N PHE A 44 12.29 10.13 -23.69
CA PHE A 44 13.67 10.08 -23.23
C PHE A 44 14.64 9.94 -24.39
N SER A 45 15.82 10.56 -24.27
CA SER A 45 16.98 10.17 -25.06
C SER A 45 17.58 8.87 -24.55
N TRP A 46 18.30 8.16 -25.44
CA TRP A 46 18.78 6.79 -25.20
C TRP A 46 19.47 6.56 -23.84
N PRO A 47 20.44 7.40 -23.41
CA PRO A 47 21.12 7.19 -22.12
C PRO A 47 20.18 7.40 -20.92
N TRP A 48 19.31 8.41 -21.00
CA TRP A 48 18.38 8.74 -19.92
C TRP A 48 17.25 7.73 -19.79
N GLY A 49 16.83 7.11 -20.90
CA GLY A 49 15.88 6.00 -20.89
C GLY A 49 16.43 4.78 -20.13
N LEU A 50 17.68 4.39 -20.40
CA LEU A 50 18.33 3.28 -19.71
C LEU A 50 18.46 3.54 -18.19
N LEU A 51 18.82 4.76 -17.80
CA LEU A 51 18.89 5.15 -16.40
C LEU A 51 17.51 5.09 -15.72
N ALA A 52 16.47 5.61 -16.37
CA ALA A 52 15.12 5.58 -15.83
C ALA A 52 14.61 4.15 -15.62
N TRP A 53 14.82 3.26 -16.61
CA TRP A 53 14.46 1.84 -16.49
C TRP A 53 15.29 1.10 -15.44
N GLY A 54 16.59 1.38 -15.35
CA GLY A 54 17.47 0.83 -14.32
C GLY A 54 17.03 1.23 -12.91
N LEU A 55 16.66 2.50 -12.72
CA LEU A 55 16.14 2.99 -11.44
C LEU A 55 14.77 2.39 -11.11
N TRP A 56 13.91 2.19 -12.11
CA TRP A 56 12.58 1.61 -11.95
C TRP A 56 12.60 0.12 -11.56
N LEU A 57 13.57 -0.64 -12.06
CA LEU A 57 13.71 -2.07 -11.78
C LEU A 57 13.86 -2.38 -10.29
N GLY A 58 14.60 -1.55 -9.54
CA GLY A 58 14.85 -1.76 -8.11
C GLY A 58 13.56 -1.84 -7.28
N PRO A 59 12.72 -0.79 -7.27
CA PRO A 59 11.42 -0.80 -6.60
C PRO A 59 10.50 -1.92 -7.08
N VAL A 60 10.47 -2.20 -8.40
CA VAL A 60 9.62 -3.27 -8.96
C VAL A 60 10.03 -4.62 -8.38
N LEU A 61 11.32 -4.95 -8.36
CA LEU A 61 11.80 -6.23 -7.81
C LEU A 61 11.56 -6.30 -6.29
N LEU A 62 11.88 -5.22 -5.58
CA LEU A 62 11.70 -5.15 -4.13
C LEU A 62 10.23 -5.32 -3.70
N LEU A 63 9.30 -4.73 -4.44
CA LEU A 63 7.87 -4.73 -4.11
C LEU A 63 7.11 -5.92 -4.70
N SER A 64 7.59 -6.50 -5.81
CA SER A 64 6.96 -7.67 -6.44
C SER A 64 7.26 -8.97 -5.70
N VAL A 65 8.48 -9.11 -5.15
CA VAL A 65 8.88 -10.32 -4.42
C VAL A 65 8.43 -10.22 -2.96
N PRO A 66 7.47 -11.06 -2.50
CA PRO A 66 6.89 -10.93 -1.17
C PRO A 66 7.92 -11.06 -0.05
N ASP A 67 8.89 -11.96 -0.20
CA ASP A 67 9.93 -12.21 0.81
C ASP A 67 10.90 -11.04 0.96
N TRP A 68 11.28 -10.42 -0.14
CA TRP A 68 12.17 -9.25 -0.14
C TRP A 68 11.46 -8.05 0.48
N ARG A 69 10.22 -7.80 0.06
CA ARG A 69 9.36 -6.77 0.66
C ARG A 69 9.22 -6.97 2.17
N ARG A 70 8.94 -8.20 2.62
CA ARG A 70 8.80 -8.51 4.04
C ARG A 70 10.11 -8.30 4.80
N ARG A 71 11.23 -8.77 4.26
CA ARG A 71 12.55 -8.73 4.93
C ARG A 71 13.13 -7.31 5.02
N TYR A 72 13.09 -6.56 3.92
CA TYR A 72 13.79 -5.28 3.81
C TYR A 72 12.91 -4.06 4.04
N LEU A 73 11.59 -4.19 3.87
CA LEU A 73 10.66 -3.06 4.02
C LEU A 73 9.76 -3.25 5.25
N SER A 74 8.95 -4.32 5.28
CA SER A 74 7.89 -4.46 6.28
C SER A 74 8.43 -4.75 7.68
N LYS A 75 9.34 -5.73 7.83
CA LYS A 75 9.91 -6.11 9.15
C LYS A 75 10.59 -4.93 9.87
N PRO A 76 11.54 -4.18 9.26
CA PRO A 76 12.19 -3.08 9.97
C PRO A 76 11.21 -1.94 10.29
N LEU A 77 10.26 -1.66 9.40
CA LEU A 77 9.24 -0.64 9.63
C LEU A 77 8.35 -1.01 10.82
N ILE A 78 7.82 -2.24 10.83
CA ILE A 78 7.01 -2.76 11.94
C ILE A 78 7.82 -2.77 13.24
N ALA A 79 9.10 -3.15 13.20
CA ALA A 79 9.96 -3.13 14.38
C ALA A 79 10.13 -1.71 14.95
N ARG A 80 10.24 -0.68 14.10
CA ARG A 80 10.28 0.72 14.56
C ARG A 80 8.95 1.19 15.12
N ILE A 81 7.85 0.89 14.44
CA ILE A 81 6.50 1.23 14.91
C ILE A 81 6.23 0.58 16.26
N ARG A 82 6.57 -0.70 16.42
CA ARG A 82 6.42 -1.43 17.69
C ARG A 82 7.19 -0.82 18.85
N LYS A 83 8.30 -0.10 18.60
CA LYS A 83 9.04 0.61 19.65
C LYS A 83 8.34 1.91 20.09
N MET A 84 7.54 2.50 19.22
CA MET A 84 6.79 3.73 19.51
C MET A 84 5.42 3.43 20.13
N LEU A 85 4.88 2.24 19.87
CA LEU A 85 3.63 1.81 20.46
C LEU A 85 3.82 1.59 21.97
N PRO A 86 2.93 2.17 22.82
CA PRO A 86 2.95 1.88 24.23
C PRO A 86 2.72 0.38 24.45
N PRO A 87 3.30 -0.21 25.52
CA PRO A 87 2.96 -1.57 25.90
C PRO A 87 1.45 -1.65 26.15
N MET A 88 0.83 -2.72 25.65
CA MET A 88 -0.59 -2.99 25.82
C MET A 88 -0.96 -2.91 27.30
N SER A 89 -1.95 -2.08 27.64
CA SER A 89 -2.39 -1.90 29.02
C SER A 89 -2.97 -3.20 29.59
N GLN A 90 -2.93 -3.37 30.91
CA GLN A 90 -3.48 -4.58 31.56
C GLN A 90 -4.96 -4.77 31.22
N THR A 91 -5.75 -3.69 31.24
CA THR A 91 -7.17 -3.71 30.89
C THR A 91 -7.45 -4.06 29.42
N GLU A 92 -6.65 -3.56 28.47
CA GLU A 92 -6.76 -4.00 27.06
C GLU A 92 -6.40 -5.47 26.89
N ARG A 93 -5.40 -5.96 27.62
CA ARG A 93 -4.96 -7.36 27.53
C ARG A 93 -6.03 -8.28 28.09
N ASP A 94 -6.56 -7.95 29.25
CA ASP A 94 -7.65 -8.68 29.89
C ASP A 94 -8.90 -8.72 28.98
N ALA A 95 -9.22 -7.62 28.28
CA ALA A 95 -10.36 -7.57 27.35
C ALA A 95 -10.17 -8.43 26.08
N ILE A 96 -8.93 -8.61 25.60
CA ILE A 96 -8.64 -9.50 24.46
C ILE A 96 -8.58 -10.97 24.92
N GLU A 97 -7.94 -11.26 26.06
CA GLU A 97 -7.77 -12.61 26.59
C GLU A 97 -9.06 -13.22 27.14
N SER A 98 -9.98 -12.40 27.66
CA SER A 98 -11.33 -12.84 28.06
C SER A 98 -12.20 -13.24 26.86
N GLY A 99 -11.75 -13.03 25.62
CA GLY A 99 -12.55 -13.23 24.41
C GLY A 99 -13.76 -12.30 24.33
N THR A 100 -13.89 -11.35 25.25
CA THR A 100 -14.99 -10.40 25.28
C THR A 100 -14.60 -9.20 24.44
N VAL A 101 -14.96 -9.23 23.16
CA VAL A 101 -15.59 -8.00 22.66
C VAL A 101 -16.81 -7.81 23.55
N GLY A 102 -16.69 -6.89 24.51
CA GLY A 102 -17.79 -6.53 25.40
C GLY A 102 -18.99 -6.05 24.59
N TRP A 103 -20.12 -5.87 25.26
CA TRP A 103 -21.32 -5.33 24.64
C TRP A 103 -21.05 -3.97 23.95
N GLU A 104 -20.11 -3.16 24.46
CA GLU A 104 -19.70 -1.90 23.82
C GLU A 104 -19.05 -2.14 22.45
N ALA A 105 -18.16 -3.13 22.34
CA ALA A 105 -17.45 -3.39 21.10
C ALA A 105 -18.37 -3.98 20.02
N GLU A 106 -19.42 -4.71 20.41
CA GLU A 106 -20.46 -5.20 19.49
C GLU A 106 -21.35 -4.03 19.01
N LEU A 107 -21.69 -3.10 19.90
CA LEU A 107 -22.42 -1.87 19.58
C LEU A 107 -21.66 -0.97 18.59
N PHE A 108 -20.34 -0.83 18.75
CA PHE A 108 -19.50 0.01 17.88
C PHE A 108 -19.08 -0.64 16.54
N ARG A 109 -19.42 -1.91 16.28
CA ARG A 109 -19.09 -2.61 15.01
C ARG A 109 -19.97 -2.22 13.82
N GLY A 110 -21.01 -1.39 14.03
CA GLY A 110 -21.91 -0.92 12.97
C GLY A 110 -23.00 -1.94 12.55
N ASN A 111 -22.83 -3.23 12.86
CA ASN A 111 -23.87 -4.26 12.72
C ASN A 111 -23.91 -5.18 13.97
N PRO A 112 -24.37 -4.68 15.14
CA PRO A 112 -24.46 -5.46 16.37
C PRO A 112 -25.45 -6.62 16.25
N ASP A 113 -25.10 -7.78 16.81
CA ASP A 113 -26.03 -8.89 16.99
C ASP A 113 -26.88 -8.67 18.25
N TRP A 114 -28.05 -8.08 18.05
CA TRP A 114 -28.98 -7.76 19.14
C TRP A 114 -29.50 -8.99 19.91
N LYS A 115 -29.53 -10.18 19.29
CA LYS A 115 -29.98 -11.39 19.98
C LYS A 115 -29.01 -11.80 21.08
N ARG A 116 -27.72 -11.56 20.86
CA ARG A 116 -26.66 -11.85 21.84
C ARG A 116 -26.60 -10.80 22.96
N LEU A 117 -26.94 -9.55 22.65
CA LEU A 117 -26.92 -8.43 23.61
C LEU A 117 -28.10 -8.43 24.59
N LEU A 118 -29.25 -8.99 24.18
CA LEU A 118 -30.51 -8.98 24.94
C LEU A 118 -30.86 -10.33 25.59
N SER A 119 -29.98 -11.33 25.49
CA SER A 119 -30.12 -12.65 26.14
C SER A 119 -29.42 -12.69 27.49
#